data_AF-A0A852TRZ1-F1
#
_entry.id   AF-A0A852TRZ1-F1
#
_cell.length_a   1.000
_cell.length_b   1.000
_cell.length_c   1.000
_cell.angle_alpha   90.00
_cell.angle_beta   90.00
_cell.angle_gamma   90.00
#
_symmetry.space_group_name_H-M   'P 1'
#
loop_
_entity.id
_entity.type
_entity.pdbx_description
1 polymer ?
#
loop_
_entity_poly.entity_id
_entity_poly.type
_entity_poly.pdbx_seq_one_letter_code
_entity_poly.pdbx_strand_id
1 'polypeptide(L)'
;MTLTRRLAPNPRHITYGIVVGGCAAFVVSLLATGLSRLVQALFPTPDANIGLGIALLAFTAVVAPSLIWFALRRLRVPHAGPVAVLVFAAYLVMPFLPFAPSAGIVVGTVFIGFFTGVAVYLLGCLAGTGEPR
;
A
#
# COMPACT_ATOMS: atom_id res chain seq x y z
N MET A 1 -34.99 23.60 -3.21
CA MET A 1 -34.12 22.53 -3.75
C MET A 1 -32.76 22.62 -3.07
N THR A 2 -32.57 21.86 -1.99
CA THR A 2 -31.33 21.83 -1.20
C THR A 2 -30.33 20.88 -1.87
N LEU A 3 -29.40 21.44 -2.64
CA LEU A 3 -28.23 20.74 -3.17
C LEU A 3 -27.23 20.46 -2.04
N THR A 4 -27.52 19.47 -1.19
CA THR A 4 -26.49 18.86 -0.33
C THR A 4 -25.62 17.98 -1.22
N ARG A 5 -24.70 18.62 -1.95
CA ARG A 5 -23.66 17.96 -2.73
C ARG A 5 -22.83 17.13 -1.76
N ARG A 6 -22.98 15.80 -1.77
CA ARG A 6 -22.18 14.88 -0.94
C ARG A 6 -20.73 14.92 -1.42
N LEU A 7 -19.98 15.92 -0.96
CA LEU A 7 -18.54 16.10 -1.18
C LEU A 7 -17.70 15.02 -0.47
N ALA A 8 -18.30 14.32 0.50
CA ALA A 8 -17.62 13.32 1.30
C ALA A 8 -17.77 11.92 0.68
N PRO A 9 -16.66 11.22 0.38
CA PRO A 9 -16.71 9.82 -0.01
C PRO A 9 -17.27 8.95 1.13
N ASN A 10 -17.85 7.80 0.76
CA ASN A 10 -18.46 6.89 1.73
C ASN A 10 -17.41 6.42 2.76
N PRO A 11 -17.62 6.62 4.07
CA PRO A 11 -16.64 6.25 5.10
C PRO A 11 -16.31 4.74 5.10
N ARG A 12 -17.20 3.90 4.56
CA ARG A 12 -16.93 2.46 4.38
C ARG A 12 -15.76 2.21 3.42
N HIS A 13 -15.63 2.99 2.36
CA HIS A 13 -14.54 2.82 1.38
C HIS A 13 -13.18 3.18 1.99
N ILE A 14 -13.14 4.20 2.84
CA ILE A 14 -11.92 4.60 3.58
C ILE A 14 -11.50 3.44 4.49
N THR A 15 -12.46 2.88 5.24
CA THR A 15 -12.22 1.75 6.14
C THR A 15 -11.69 0.53 5.38
N TYR A 16 -12.27 0.21 4.21
CA TYR A 16 -11.75 -0.84 3.34
C TYR A 16 -10.34 -0.54 2.84
N GLY A 17 -10.04 0.71 2.47
CA GLY A 17 -8.69 1.16 2.12
C GLY A 17 -7.68 0.87 3.24
N ILE A 18 -8.03 1.22 4.48
CA ILE A 18 -7.16 1.01 5.65
C ILE A 18 -6.92 -0.47 5.89
N VAL A 19 -7.99 -1.27 5.94
CA VAL A 19 -7.90 -2.70 6.25
C VAL A 19 -7.17 -3.45 5.14
N VAL A 20 -7.52 -3.21 3.87
CA VAL A 20 -6.87 -3.87 2.73
C VAL A 20 -5.40 -3.47 2.62
N GLY A 21 -5.09 -2.18 2.74
CA GLY A 21 -3.72 -1.68 2.70
C GLY A 21 -2.87 -2.30 3.81
N GLY A 22 -3.39 -2.31 5.04
CA GLY A 22 -2.72 -2.91 6.19
C GLY A 22 -2.52 -4.42 6.02
N CYS A 23 -3.58 -5.18 5.72
CA CYS A 23 -3.48 -6.63 5.54
C CYS A 23 -2.50 -7.03 4.42
N ALA A 24 -2.55 -6.34 3.27
CA ALA A 24 -1.63 -6.60 2.18
C ALA A 24 -0.19 -6.29 2.57
N ALA A 25 0.07 -5.14 3.18
CA ALA A 25 1.39 -4.74 3.65
C ALA A 25 1.94 -5.73 4.68
N PHE A 26 1.11 -6.18 5.62
CA PHE A 26 1.49 -7.14 6.66
C PHE A 26 1.92 -8.48 6.07
N VAL A 27 1.08 -9.07 5.21
CA VAL A 27 1.35 -10.38 4.57
C VAL A 27 2.62 -10.31 3.73
N VAL A 28 2.77 -9.26 2.92
CA VAL A 28 3.94 -9.08 2.05
C VAL A 28 5.21 -8.85 2.87
N SER A 29 5.13 -8.07 3.95
CA SER A 29 6.27 -7.84 4.86
C SER A 29 6.69 -9.10 5.60
N LEU A 30 5.73 -9.94 6.03
CA LEU A 30 6.03 -11.24 6.63
C LEU A 30 6.74 -12.17 5.64
N LEU A 31 6.25 -12.26 4.40
CA LEU A 31 6.86 -13.06 3.35
C LEU A 31 8.28 -12.57 3.01
N ALA A 32 8.45 -11.26 2.86
CA ALA A 32 9.75 -10.65 2.60
C ALA A 32 10.75 -10.91 3.73
N THR A 33 10.30 -10.79 4.99
CA THR A 33 11.14 -11.06 6.17
C THR A 33 11.50 -12.54 6.27
N GLY A 34 10.55 -13.44 6.02
CA GLY A 34 10.79 -14.88 6.02
C GLY A 34 11.79 -15.30 4.94
N LEU A 35 11.61 -14.79 3.72
CA LEU A 35 12.53 -15.03 2.60
C LEU A 35 13.92 -14.45 2.90
N SER A 36 13.98 -13.25 3.49
CA SER A 36 15.24 -12.63 3.88
C SER A 36 16.03 -13.49 4.86
N ARG A 37 15.38 -13.98 5.92
CA ARG A 37 16.00 -14.85 6.92
C ARG A 37 16.43 -16.19 6.33
N LEU A 38 15.62 -16.77 5.45
CA LEU A 38 15.96 -18.02 4.77
C LEU A 38 17.20 -17.87 3.89
N VAL A 39 17.27 -16.81 3.09
CA VAL A 39 18.43 -16.57 2.20
C VAL A 39 19.68 -16.26 3.01
N GLN A 40 19.59 -15.47 4.08
CA GLN A 40 20.74 -15.21 4.97
C GLN A 40 21.26 -16.49 5.64
N ALA A 41 20.38 -17.44 5.97
CA ALA A 41 20.78 -18.73 6.54
C ALA A 41 21.47 -19.64 5.51
N LEU A 42 21.08 -19.58 4.23
CA LEU A 42 21.60 -20.44 3.18
C LEU A 42 22.84 -19.87 2.48
N PHE A 43 22.92 -18.53 2.34
CA PHE A 43 23.95 -17.84 1.57
C PHE A 43 24.40 -16.55 2.31
N PRO A 44 25.25 -16.67 3.34
CA PRO A 44 25.72 -15.53 4.13
C PRO A 44 26.83 -14.73 3.43
N THR A 45 26.70 -14.47 2.13
CA THR A 45 27.68 -13.70 1.35
C THR A 45 27.21 -12.25 1.15
N PRO A 46 28.13 -11.26 1.14
CA PRO A 46 27.78 -9.86 0.92
C PRO A 46 27.01 -9.60 -0.39
N ASP A 47 27.40 -10.28 -1.47
CA ASP A 47 26.77 -10.12 -2.80
C ASP A 47 25.33 -10.63 -2.81
N ALA A 48 25.06 -11.75 -2.12
CA ALA A 48 23.71 -12.29 -1.99
C ALA A 48 22.78 -11.31 -1.24
N ASN A 49 23.30 -10.55 -0.27
CA ASN A 49 22.50 -9.59 0.50
C ASN A 49 22.08 -8.37 -0.33
N ILE A 50 22.94 -7.86 -1.21
CA ILE A 50 22.60 -6.72 -2.09
C ILE A 50 21.52 -7.15 -3.11
N GLY A 51 21.74 -8.30 -3.77
CA GLY A 51 20.77 -8.84 -4.73
C GLY A 51 19.42 -9.14 -4.08
N LEU A 52 19.44 -9.71 -2.87
CA LEU A 52 18.25 -9.97 -2.06
C LEU A 52 17.51 -8.68 -1.68
N GLY A 53 18.21 -7.62 -1.28
CA GLY A 53 17.60 -6.34 -0.94
C GLY A 53 16.83 -5.74 -2.12
N ILE A 54 17.44 -5.72 -3.31
CA ILE A 54 16.80 -5.23 -4.54
C ILE A 54 15.61 -6.12 -4.93
N ALA A 55 15.77 -7.45 -4.86
CA ALA A 55 14.71 -8.39 -5.18
C ALA A 55 13.52 -8.26 -4.22
N LEU A 56 13.77 -8.11 -2.92
CA LEU A 56 12.72 -7.90 -1.92
C LEU A 56 12.02 -6.56 -2.10
N LEU A 57 12.76 -5.49 -2.39
CA LEU A 57 12.15 -4.20 -2.71
C LEU A 57 11.22 -4.33 -3.93
N ALA A 58 11.70 -4.91 -5.03
CA ALA A 58 10.88 -5.14 -6.22
C ALA A 58 9.65 -6.01 -5.92
N PHE A 59 9.83 -7.09 -5.16
CA PHE A 59 8.73 -7.96 -4.72
C PHE A 59 7.69 -7.18 -3.93
N THR A 60 8.10 -6.44 -2.90
CA THR A 60 7.16 -5.67 -2.06
C THR A 60 6.46 -4.57 -2.85
N ALA A 61 7.20 -3.86 -3.71
CA ALA A 61 6.68 -2.78 -4.54
C ALA A 61 5.67 -3.29 -5.58
N VAL A 62 5.80 -4.52 -6.09
CA VAL A 62 4.86 -5.05 -7.08
C VAL A 62 3.70 -5.79 -6.41
N VAL A 63 3.99 -6.66 -5.45
CA VAL A 63 2.99 -7.58 -4.89
C VAL A 63 1.99 -6.86 -4.00
N ALA A 64 2.43 -5.96 -3.11
CA ALA A 64 1.50 -5.27 -2.20
C ALA A 64 0.49 -4.39 -2.97
N PRO A 65 0.90 -3.50 -3.91
CA PRO A 65 -0.05 -2.75 -4.72
C PRO A 65 -0.96 -3.62 -5.57
N SER A 66 -0.47 -4.73 -6.11
CA SER A 66 -1.29 -5.67 -6.89
C SER A 66 -2.39 -6.32 -6.04
N LEU A 67 -2.06 -6.73 -4.81
CA LEU A 67 -3.03 -7.26 -3.85
C LEU A 67 -4.05 -6.20 -3.45
N ILE A 68 -3.60 -4.98 -3.16
CA ILE A 68 -4.47 -3.86 -2.79
C ILE A 68 -5.43 -3.54 -3.94
N TRP A 69 -4.93 -3.40 -5.16
CA TRP A 69 -5.73 -3.16 -6.35
C TRP A 69 -6.82 -4.21 -6.54
N PHE A 70 -6.45 -5.48 -6.48
CA PHE A 70 -7.36 -6.60 -6.66
C PHE A 70 -8.42 -6.66 -5.57
N ALA A 71 -8.03 -6.50 -4.30
CA ALA A 71 -8.94 -6.53 -3.16
C ALA A 71 -9.91 -5.33 -3.18
N LEU A 72 -9.42 -4.11 -3.45
CA LEU A 72 -10.26 -2.93 -3.58
C LEU A 72 -11.25 -3.04 -4.74
N ARG A 73 -10.84 -3.64 -5.88
CA ARG A 73 -11.74 -3.96 -6.99
C ARG A 73 -12.84 -4.93 -6.57
N ARG A 74 -12.49 -6.00 -5.84
CA ARG A 74 -13.50 -6.95 -5.33
C ARG A 74 -14.48 -6.31 -4.36
N LEU A 75 -14.02 -5.36 -3.54
CA LEU A 75 -14.85 -4.57 -2.62
C LEU A 75 -15.59 -3.41 -3.30
N ARG A 76 -15.50 -3.28 -4.64
CA ARG A 76 -16.13 -2.23 -5.45
C ARG A 76 -15.77 -0.81 -5.00
N VAL A 77 -14.56 -0.62 -4.47
CA VAL A 77 -14.06 0.70 -4.09
C VAL A 77 -13.72 1.48 -5.36
N PRO A 78 -14.29 2.70 -5.55
CA PRO A 78 -14.01 3.50 -6.72
C PRO A 78 -12.53 3.93 -6.74
N HIS A 79 -11.94 4.07 -7.93
CA HIS A 79 -10.54 4.48 -8.12
C HIS A 79 -9.49 3.52 -7.52
N ALA A 80 -9.79 2.22 -7.41
CA ALA A 80 -8.82 1.22 -6.95
C ALA A 80 -7.49 1.22 -7.71
N GLY A 81 -7.51 1.52 -9.02
CA GLY A 81 -6.30 1.62 -9.86
C GLY A 81 -5.35 2.73 -9.40
N PRO A 82 -5.78 4.01 -9.43
CA PRO A 82 -4.97 5.12 -8.94
C PRO A 82 -4.49 4.96 -7.49
N VAL A 83 -5.31 4.40 -6.60
CA VAL A 83 -4.88 4.09 -5.21
C VAL A 83 -3.67 3.16 -5.21
N ALA A 84 -3.71 2.09 -6.00
CA ALA A 84 -2.60 1.14 -6.08
C ALA A 84 -1.32 1.79 -6.65
N VAL A 85 -1.44 2.70 -7.62
CA VAL A 85 -0.29 3.45 -8.15
C VAL A 85 0.32 4.36 -7.08
N LEU A 86 -0.50 5.02 -6.26
CA LEU A 86 -0.02 5.83 -5.14
C LEU A 86 0.71 4.97 -4.10
N VAL A 87 0.18 3.79 -3.78
CA VAL A 87 0.85 2.86 -2.85
C VAL A 87 2.15 2.33 -3.44
N PHE A 88 2.19 2.00 -4.73
CA PHE A 88 3.42 1.64 -5.46
C PHE A 88 4.48 2.74 -5.33
N ALA A 89 4.11 3.99 -5.62
CA ALA A 89 5.01 5.14 -5.47
C ALA A 89 5.49 5.30 -4.02
N ALA A 90 4.61 5.10 -3.04
CA ALA A 90 4.99 5.13 -1.62
C ALA A 90 6.05 4.08 -1.27
N TYR A 91 5.92 2.84 -1.78
CA TYR A 91 6.93 1.79 -1.60
C TYR A 91 8.28 2.13 -2.23
N LEU A 92 8.30 2.83 -3.37
CA LEU A 92 9.55 3.28 -3.99
C LEU A 92 10.23 4.41 -3.23
N VAL A 93 9.46 5.30 -2.61
CA VAL A 93 9.99 6.44 -1.85
C VAL A 93 10.39 6.03 -0.42
N MET A 94 9.73 5.04 0.16
CA MET A 94 9.91 4.64 1.56
C MET A 94 11.38 4.38 1.97
N PRO A 95 12.23 3.69 1.17
CA PRO A 95 13.63 3.45 1.53
C PRO A 95 14.47 4.73 1.68
N PHE A 96 14.03 5.84 1.08
CA PHE A 96 14.71 7.13 1.14
C PHE A 96 14.23 8.01 2.30
N LEU A 97 13.21 7.58 3.05
CA LEU A 97 12.70 8.30 4.20
C LEU A 97 13.53 7.99 5.46
N PRO A 98 13.78 8.98 6.33
CA PRO A 98 14.60 8.79 7.54
C PRO A 98 13.99 7.84 8.58
N PHE A 99 12.76 7.36 8.35
CA PHE A 99 12.02 6.44 9.22
C PHE A 99 12.19 4.94 8.84
N ALA A 100 12.97 4.64 7.79
CA ALA A 100 12.91 3.35 7.08
C ALA A 100 13.49 2.10 7.79
N PRO A 101 14.57 2.12 8.61
CA PRO A 101 15.20 0.84 8.99
C PRO A 101 14.69 0.17 10.28
N SER A 102 14.11 0.91 11.23
CA SER A 102 13.86 0.40 12.59
C SER A 102 12.39 0.29 12.99
N ALA A 103 11.46 0.79 12.18
CA ALA A 103 10.06 0.89 12.57
C ALA A 103 9.34 -0.49 12.64
N GLY A 104 9.95 -1.54 12.07
CA GLY A 104 9.42 -2.89 12.13
C GLY A 104 8.15 -3.11 11.29
N ILE A 105 7.79 -4.38 11.10
CA ILE A 105 6.65 -4.81 10.26
C ILE A 105 5.35 -4.10 10.66
N VAL A 106 5.15 -3.88 11.96
CA VAL A 106 3.92 -3.29 12.51
C VAL A 106 3.75 -1.83 12.08
N VAL A 107 4.79 -1.00 12.23
CA VAL A 107 4.68 0.42 11.87
C VAL A 107 4.53 0.59 10.36
N GLY A 108 5.27 -0.19 9.56
CA GLY A 108 5.12 -0.19 8.10
C GLY A 108 3.69 -0.59 7.67
N THR A 109 3.13 -1.60 8.32
CA THR A 109 1.75 -2.06 8.10
C THR A 109 0.73 -0.97 8.41
N VAL A 110 0.83 -0.32 9.58
CA VAL A 110 -0.08 0.75 10.00
C VAL A 110 0.04 1.95 9.06
N PHE A 111 1.27 2.33 8.69
CA PHE A 111 1.52 3.44 7.79
C PHE A 111 0.90 3.21 6.41
N ILE A 112 1.16 2.06 5.78
CA ILE A 112 0.61 1.74 4.46
C ILE A 112 -0.91 1.60 4.51
N GLY A 113 -1.47 0.99 5.56
CA GLY A 113 -2.92 0.95 5.77
C GLY A 113 -3.52 2.36 5.83
N PHE A 114 -3.00 3.21 6.71
CA PHE A 114 -3.48 4.59 6.85
C PHE A 114 -3.34 5.37 5.54
N PHE A 115 -2.17 5.30 4.89
CA PHE A 115 -1.91 5.94 3.60
C PHE A 115 -2.89 5.49 2.52
N THR A 116 -3.19 4.21 2.44
CA THR A 116 -4.17 3.66 1.48
C THR A 116 -5.57 4.22 1.75
N GLY A 117 -5.98 4.33 3.03
CA GLY A 117 -7.24 4.98 3.42
C GLY A 117 -7.32 6.45 3.01
N VAL A 118 -6.25 7.21 3.26
CA VAL A 118 -6.14 8.62 2.87
C VAL A 118 -6.20 8.77 1.34
N ALA A 119 -5.50 7.91 0.59
CA ALA A 119 -5.53 7.91 -0.87
C ALA A 119 -6.95 7.67 -1.41
N VAL A 120 -7.69 6.70 -0.84
CA VAL A 120 -9.09 6.45 -1.18
C VAL A 120 -9.97 7.68 -0.89
N TYR A 121 -9.76 8.33 0.25
CA TYR A 121 -10.48 9.56 0.61
C TYR A 121 -10.23 10.68 -0.40
N LEU A 122 -8.96 11.02 -0.65
CA LEU A 122 -8.57 12.11 -1.54
C LEU A 122 -9.08 11.90 -2.97
N LEU A 123 -8.91 10.70 -3.52
CA LEU A 123 -9.41 10.37 -4.86
C LEU A 123 -10.94 10.37 -4.92
N GLY A 124 -11.61 9.95 -3.85
CA GLY A 124 -13.06 10.05 -3.72
C GLY A 124 -13.56 11.50 -3.72
N CYS A 125 -12.85 12.41 -3.04
CA CYS A 125 -13.16 13.84 -3.05
C CYS A 125 -12.94 14.47 -4.44
N LEU A 126 -11.84 14.13 -5.12
CA LEU A 126 -11.52 14.65 -6.46
C LEU A 126 -12.56 14.23 -7.50
N ALA A 127 -13.02 12.98 -7.46
CA ALA A 127 -14.05 12.49 -8.39
C ALA A 127 -15.41 13.19 -8.21
N GLY A 128 -15.77 13.59 -6.99
CA GLY A 128 -16.99 14.36 -6.71
C GLY A 128 -17.02 15.76 -7.32
N THR A 129 -15.88 16.26 -7.84
CA THR A 129 -15.77 17.58 -8.48
C THR A 129 -15.91 17.54 -10.02
N GLY A 130 -15.89 16.35 -10.63
CA GLY A 130 -15.60 16.20 -12.07
C GLY A 130 -16.70 15.63 -12.99
N GLU A 131 -17.89 15.27 -12.49
CA GLU A 131 -18.98 14.82 -13.39
C GLU A 131 -19.85 16.02 -13.86
N PRO A 132 -19.77 16.45 -15.14
CA PRO A 132 -20.93 17.02 -15.80
C PRO A 132 -21.99 15.92 -15.95
N ARG A 133 -23.20 16.22 -15.47
CA ARG A 133 -24.38 15.35 -15.58
C ARG A 133 -24.82 15.16 -17.03
#